data_AF-A0A660SEZ4-F1
#
_entry.id   AF-A0A660SEZ4-F1
#
_cell.length_a   1.000
_cell.length_b   1.000
_cell.length_c   1.000
_cell.angle_alpha   90.00
_cell.angle_beta   90.00
_cell.angle_gamma   90.00
#
_symmetry.space_group_name_H-M   'P 1'
#
loop_
_entity.id
_entity.type
_entity.pdbx_description
1 polymer ?
#
loop_
_entity_poly.entity_id
_entity_poly.type
_entity_poly.pdbx_seq_one_letter_code
_entity_poly.pdbx_strand_id
1 'polypeptide(L)'
;MIKLVLMYRKGIILLTAYCIVLSIASADPPGWTEDRRIGFLPGDHWNPRADCCGDTVHLVYQRVWTAPDTVWEEVYYKRSTDAGNTWEQDVLLSNKDLINSIMPDIAVKGDTVVVVWNEQQKGIVEYRRSTNGGLSWEPIDTIDCSF
;
A
#
# COMPACT_ATOMS: atom_id res chain seq x y z
N MET A 1 -53.79 -14.84 -3.75
CA MET A 1 -52.73 -14.85 -2.73
C MET A 1 -51.53 -15.76 -3.11
N ILE A 2 -51.73 -16.98 -3.59
CA ILE A 2 -50.65 -17.96 -3.90
C ILE A 2 -49.70 -17.52 -5.05
N LYS A 3 -50.21 -16.87 -6.11
CA LYS A 3 -49.38 -16.39 -7.24
C LYS A 3 -48.35 -15.32 -6.84
N LEU A 4 -48.66 -14.46 -5.86
CA LEU A 4 -47.78 -13.38 -5.42
C LEU A 4 -46.57 -13.91 -4.64
N VAL A 5 -46.80 -14.92 -3.79
CA VAL A 5 -45.74 -15.59 -3.00
C VAL A 5 -44.78 -16.36 -3.90
N LEU A 6 -45.29 -17.02 -4.94
CA LEU A 6 -44.47 -17.73 -5.93
C LEU A 6 -43.62 -16.77 -6.78
N MET A 7 -44.14 -15.58 -7.12
CA MET A 7 -43.38 -14.55 -7.84
C MET A 7 -42.23 -14.00 -6.98
N TYR A 8 -42.50 -13.72 -5.71
CA TYR A 8 -41.48 -13.23 -4.76
C TYR A 8 -40.36 -14.25 -4.54
N ARG A 9 -40.70 -15.54 -4.40
CA ARG A 9 -39.70 -16.63 -4.28
C ARG A 9 -38.82 -16.77 -5.52
N LYS A 10 -39.39 -16.62 -6.72
CA LYS A 10 -38.62 -16.65 -7.97
C LYS A 10 -37.70 -15.44 -8.14
N GLY A 11 -38.15 -14.24 -7.73
CA GLY A 11 -37.34 -13.03 -7.77
C GLY A 11 -36.12 -13.08 -6.84
N ILE A 12 -36.30 -13.59 -5.62
CA ILE A 12 -35.19 -13.78 -4.67
C ILE A 12 -34.16 -14.78 -5.19
N ILE A 13 -34.61 -15.91 -5.74
CA ILE A 13 -33.70 -16.94 -6.29
C ILE A 13 -32.90 -16.38 -7.47
N LEU A 14 -33.54 -15.65 -8.39
CA LEU A 14 -32.87 -15.02 -9.53
C LEU A 14 -31.87 -13.94 -9.08
N LEU A 15 -32.23 -13.13 -8.08
CA LEU A 15 -31.33 -12.13 -7.52
C LEU A 15 -30.12 -12.79 -6.85
N THR A 16 -30.32 -13.84 -6.05
CA THR A 16 -29.20 -14.57 -5.45
C THR A 16 -28.31 -15.26 -6.47
N ALA A 17 -28.89 -15.87 -7.52
CA ALA A 17 -28.12 -16.47 -8.60
C ALA A 17 -27.32 -15.40 -9.38
N TYR A 18 -27.91 -14.24 -9.60
CA TYR A 18 -27.25 -13.09 -10.21
C TYR A 18 -26.10 -12.56 -9.35
N CYS A 19 -26.30 -12.41 -8.04
CA CYS A 19 -25.25 -12.03 -7.11
C CYS A 19 -24.11 -13.07 -7.05
N ILE A 20 -24.42 -14.37 -7.10
CA ILE A 20 -23.42 -15.44 -7.14
C ILE A 20 -22.62 -15.38 -8.44
N VAL A 21 -23.29 -15.24 -9.59
CA VAL A 21 -22.62 -15.13 -10.89
C VAL A 21 -21.74 -13.88 -10.95
N LEU A 22 -22.22 -12.74 -10.42
CA LEU A 22 -21.42 -11.52 -10.32
C LEU A 22 -20.20 -11.72 -9.41
N SER A 23 -20.34 -12.40 -8.27
CA SER A 23 -19.22 -12.65 -7.35
C SER A 23 -18.17 -13.61 -7.92
N ILE A 24 -18.58 -14.58 -8.73
CA ILE A 24 -17.66 -15.51 -9.40
C ILE A 24 -16.96 -14.81 -10.57
N ALA A 25 -17.67 -13.91 -11.27
CA ALA A 25 -17.10 -13.15 -12.38
C ALA A 25 -16.19 -12.00 -11.93
N SER A 26 -16.33 -11.50 -10.69
CA SER A 26 -15.43 -10.48 -10.13
C SER A 26 -14.20 -11.06 -9.43
N ALA A 27 -14.17 -12.37 -9.20
CA ALA A 27 -12.98 -13.03 -8.69
C ALA A 27 -11.99 -13.15 -9.86
N ASP A 28 -10.81 -12.56 -9.72
CA ASP A 28 -9.73 -12.80 -10.66
C ASP A 28 -9.53 -14.32 -10.79
N PRO A 29 -9.39 -14.85 -12.02
CA PRO A 29 -9.20 -16.27 -12.23
C PRO A 29 -7.99 -16.72 -11.40
N PRO A 30 -8.04 -17.89 -10.73
CA PRO A 30 -6.95 -18.35 -9.90
C PRO A 30 -5.65 -18.41 -10.72
N GLY A 31 -4.68 -17.57 -10.38
CA GLY A 31 -3.43 -17.47 -11.11
C GLY A 31 -2.74 -16.12 -10.93
N TRP A 32 -1.52 -16.03 -11.45
CA TRP A 32 -0.80 -14.77 -11.56
C TRP A 32 -1.36 -13.96 -12.73
N THR A 33 -1.62 -12.68 -12.52
CA THR A 33 -1.86 -11.73 -13.60
C THR A 33 -0.56 -11.44 -14.34
N GLU A 34 -0.64 -10.69 -15.44
CA GLU A 34 0.54 -10.12 -16.08
C GLU A 34 1.33 -9.19 -15.14
N ASP A 35 2.63 -9.07 -15.38
CA ASP A 35 3.50 -8.12 -14.68
C ASP A 35 3.07 -6.69 -15.00
N ARG A 36 2.77 -5.91 -13.96
CA ARG A 36 2.43 -4.48 -14.10
C ARG A 36 3.51 -3.61 -13.47
N ARG A 37 4.00 -2.63 -14.25
CA ARG A 37 4.95 -1.63 -13.76
C ARG A 37 4.20 -0.59 -12.90
N ILE A 38 4.58 -0.47 -11.63
CA ILE A 38 3.97 0.49 -10.68
C ILE A 38 4.65 1.87 -10.72
N GLY A 39 5.94 1.95 -11.09
CA GLY A 39 6.74 3.18 -11.07
C GLY A 39 7.10 3.72 -12.45
N PHE A 40 7.07 5.05 -12.60
CA PHE A 40 7.19 5.77 -13.88
C PHE A 40 8.62 5.94 -14.41
N LEU A 41 9.65 5.90 -13.56
CA LEU A 41 11.05 6.08 -13.97
C LEU A 41 11.84 4.75 -13.91
N PRO A 42 12.68 4.44 -14.90
CA PRO A 42 13.69 3.40 -14.78
C PRO A 42 14.76 3.81 -13.75
N GLY A 43 15.23 2.87 -12.92
CA GLY A 43 16.50 3.00 -12.18
C GLY A 43 16.48 3.69 -10.80
N ASP A 44 15.49 4.53 -10.50
CA ASP A 44 15.57 5.36 -9.29
C ASP A 44 14.92 4.75 -8.04
N HIS A 45 14.33 3.55 -8.12
CA HIS A 45 13.60 2.93 -7.00
C HIS A 45 14.22 1.62 -6.52
N TRP A 46 14.50 1.53 -5.21
CA TRP A 46 15.23 0.43 -4.60
C TRP A 46 14.50 -0.16 -3.38
N ASN A 47 14.78 -1.43 -3.09
CA ASN A 47 14.27 -2.22 -1.97
C ASN A 47 12.75 -2.05 -1.71
N PRO A 48 11.88 -2.40 -2.68
CA PRO A 48 10.44 -2.36 -2.43
C PRO A 48 10.04 -3.36 -1.34
N ARG A 49 9.10 -2.94 -0.48
CA ARG A 49 8.37 -3.79 0.47
C ARG A 49 6.88 -3.48 0.37
N ALA A 50 6.07 -4.51 0.50
CA ALA A 50 4.62 -4.36 0.45
C ALA A 50 3.95 -5.25 1.50
N ASP A 51 2.80 -4.79 1.98
CA ASP A 51 1.89 -5.51 2.85
C ASP A 51 0.45 -5.08 2.54
N CYS A 52 -0.55 -5.85 2.95
CA CYS A 52 -1.94 -5.55 2.62
C CYS A 52 -2.93 -5.86 3.75
N CYS A 53 -4.07 -5.18 3.71
CA CYS A 53 -5.24 -5.51 4.51
C CYS A 53 -6.51 -5.41 3.65
N GLY A 54 -7.12 -6.56 3.37
CA GLY A 54 -8.17 -6.64 2.35
C GLY A 54 -7.63 -6.29 0.97
N ASP A 55 -8.39 -5.51 0.20
CA ASP A 55 -7.98 -5.03 -1.14
C ASP A 55 -7.03 -3.84 -1.08
N THR A 56 -6.71 -3.34 0.12
CA THR A 56 -5.77 -2.22 0.27
C THR A 56 -4.35 -2.75 0.31
N VAL A 57 -3.57 -2.43 -0.71
CA VAL A 57 -2.15 -2.78 -0.82
C VAL A 57 -1.31 -1.55 -0.51
N HIS A 58 -0.36 -1.71 0.39
CA HIS A 58 0.59 -0.67 0.79
C HIS A 58 1.97 -1.03 0.22
N LEU A 59 2.65 -0.05 -0.38
CA LEU A 59 3.98 -0.22 -0.97
C LEU A 59 4.90 0.87 -0.44
N VAL A 60 6.08 0.47 0.03
CA VAL A 60 7.18 1.37 0.39
C VAL A 60 8.41 1.03 -0.43
N TYR A 61 9.20 2.04 -0.75
CA TYR A 61 10.42 1.91 -1.55
C TYR A 61 11.33 3.11 -1.31
N GLN A 62 12.61 2.95 -1.62
CA GLN A 62 13.57 4.05 -1.62
C GLN A 62 13.58 4.69 -2.99
N ARG A 63 13.78 6.00 -3.03
CA ARG A 63 13.99 6.76 -4.26
C ARG A 63 15.30 7.53 -4.20
N VAL A 64 16.11 7.38 -5.24
CA VAL A 64 17.36 8.10 -5.42
C VAL A 64 17.09 9.53 -5.91
N TRP A 65 17.76 10.48 -5.28
CA TRP A 65 17.83 11.89 -5.66
C TRP A 65 19.26 12.25 -6.02
N THR A 66 19.41 13.01 -7.11
CA THR A 66 20.72 13.44 -7.62
C THR A 66 20.75 14.96 -7.74
N ALA A 67 21.78 15.56 -7.17
CA ALA A 67 22.22 16.93 -7.41
C ALA A 67 23.63 16.91 -8.05
N PRO A 68 24.14 18.04 -8.59
CA PRO A 68 25.43 18.05 -9.30
C PRO A 68 26.63 17.47 -8.52
N ASP A 69 26.59 17.53 -7.19
CA ASP A 69 27.68 17.17 -6.29
C ASP A 69 27.30 16.13 -5.22
N THR A 70 26.04 15.68 -5.18
CA THR A 70 25.56 14.76 -4.16
C THR A 70 24.43 13.87 -4.66
N VAL A 71 24.34 12.68 -4.08
CA VAL A 71 23.27 11.70 -4.29
C VAL A 71 22.78 11.26 -2.93
N TRP A 72 21.48 11.20 -2.75
CA TRP A 72 20.88 10.71 -1.53
C TRP A 72 19.59 9.94 -1.80
N GLU A 73 19.15 9.17 -0.81
CA GLU A 73 17.98 8.28 -0.93
C GLU A 73 16.90 8.65 0.09
N GLU A 74 15.66 8.52 -0.34
CA GLU A 74 14.48 8.92 0.44
C GLU A 74 13.41 7.83 0.41
N VAL A 75 12.68 7.65 1.50
CA VAL A 75 11.63 6.63 1.60
C VAL A 75 10.29 7.20 1.15
N TYR A 76 9.71 6.54 0.15
CA TYR A 76 8.39 6.85 -0.40
C TYR A 76 7.40 5.74 -0.08
N TYR A 77 6.14 6.14 0.00
CA TYR A 77 4.99 5.30 0.18
C TYR A 77 3.95 5.56 -0.91
N LYS A 78 3.22 4.52 -1.30
CA LYS A 78 1.98 4.64 -2.05
C LYS A 78 1.06 3.47 -1.72
N ARG A 79 -0.23 3.62 -2.02
CA ARG A 79 -1.22 2.55 -1.83
C ARG A 79 -2.14 2.38 -3.02
N SER A 80 -2.74 1.21 -3.08
CA SER A 80 -3.89 0.87 -3.90
C SER A 80 -5.04 0.49 -2.98
N THR A 81 -6.26 0.85 -3.33
CA THR A 81 -7.49 0.46 -2.62
C THR A 81 -8.34 -0.53 -3.42
N ASP A 82 -7.79 -1.06 -4.51
CA ASP A 82 -8.47 -1.90 -5.50
C ASP A 82 -7.60 -3.09 -5.92
N ALA A 83 -6.93 -3.72 -4.93
CA ALA A 83 -6.11 -4.91 -5.08
C ALA A 83 -4.93 -4.76 -6.07
N GLY A 84 -4.35 -3.56 -6.15
CA GLY A 84 -3.20 -3.25 -7.00
C GLY A 84 -3.57 -2.87 -8.44
N ASN A 85 -4.85 -2.69 -8.75
CA ASN A 85 -5.30 -2.30 -10.09
C ASN A 85 -4.97 -0.84 -10.41
N THR A 86 -5.18 0.06 -9.45
CA THR A 86 -4.79 1.48 -9.52
C THR A 86 -4.02 1.87 -8.27
N TRP A 87 -3.15 2.87 -8.42
CA TRP A 87 -2.28 3.33 -7.34
C TRP A 87 -2.44 4.83 -7.15
N GLU A 88 -2.48 5.26 -5.90
CA GLU A 88 -2.48 6.67 -5.51
C GLU A 88 -1.10 7.33 -5.77
N GLN A 89 -1.04 8.64 -5.55
CA GLN A 89 0.20 9.42 -5.67
C GLN A 89 1.21 9.02 -4.61
N ASP A 90 2.49 9.21 -4.92
CA ASP A 90 3.59 8.92 -4.01
C ASP A 90 3.61 9.94 -2.85
N VAL A 91 3.89 9.45 -1.65
CA VAL A 91 4.03 10.23 -0.41
C VAL A 91 5.46 10.06 0.10
N LEU A 92 6.18 11.16 0.28
CA LEU A 92 7.47 11.15 0.96
C LEU A 92 7.25 10.93 2.47
N LEU A 93 7.87 9.89 3.03
CA LEU A 93 7.78 9.56 4.46
C LEU A 93 8.98 10.07 5.27
N SER A 94 10.19 9.96 4.72
CA SER A 94 11.41 10.48 5.33
C SER A 94 11.51 12.00 5.24
N ASN A 95 12.56 12.56 5.84
CA ASN A 95 12.90 13.97 5.67
C ASN A 95 13.70 14.17 4.40
N LYS A 96 13.32 15.15 3.58
CA LYS A 96 14.13 15.57 2.44
C LYS A 96 15.35 16.37 2.90
N ASP A 97 16.27 15.71 3.57
CA ASP A 97 17.57 16.20 3.97
C ASP A 97 18.65 15.29 3.34
N LEU A 98 19.89 15.74 3.19
CA LEU A 98 20.93 15.01 2.43
C LEU A 98 21.44 13.74 3.16
N ILE A 99 20.56 13.09 3.94
CA ILE A 99 20.79 11.89 4.73
C ILE A 99 20.01 10.77 4.07
N ASN A 100 20.67 9.63 3.88
CA ASN A 100 20.09 8.48 3.21
C ASN A 100 19.09 7.80 4.14
N SER A 101 17.83 7.86 3.74
CA SER A 101 16.74 7.07 4.29
C SER A 101 16.62 5.78 3.50
N ILE A 102 17.06 4.66 4.08
CA ILE A 102 17.24 3.40 3.36
C ILE A 102 16.60 2.21 4.07
N MET A 103 16.50 1.11 3.34
CA MET A 103 15.98 -0.19 3.77
C MET A 103 14.62 -0.10 4.47
N PRO A 104 13.59 0.47 3.83
CA PRO A 104 12.29 0.60 4.47
C PRO A 104 11.67 -0.77 4.67
N ASP A 105 10.84 -0.88 5.70
CA ASP A 105 9.96 -2.02 5.94
C ASP A 105 8.58 -1.55 6.38
N ILE A 106 7.57 -2.37 6.14
CA ILE A 106 6.16 -2.01 6.38
C ILE A 106 5.39 -3.15 7.04
N ALA A 107 4.52 -2.79 7.99
CA ALA A 107 3.57 -3.70 8.61
C ALA A 107 2.17 -3.07 8.69
N VAL A 108 1.14 -3.86 8.38
CA VAL A 108 -0.26 -3.41 8.31
C VAL A 108 -1.14 -4.26 9.24
N LYS A 109 -2.03 -3.60 9.98
CA LYS A 109 -3.10 -4.24 10.77
C LYS A 109 -4.36 -3.38 10.80
N GLY A 110 -5.37 -3.78 10.03
CA GLY A 110 -6.55 -2.94 9.83
C GLY A 110 -6.14 -1.61 9.20
N ASP A 111 -6.60 -0.50 9.77
CA ASP A 111 -6.21 0.85 9.32
C ASP A 111 -4.86 1.32 9.87
N THR A 112 -4.21 0.53 10.72
CA THR A 112 -2.88 0.88 11.24
C THR A 112 -1.80 0.42 10.28
N VAL A 113 -0.98 1.37 9.83
CA VAL A 113 0.19 1.13 8.99
C VAL A 113 1.42 1.68 9.70
N VAL A 114 2.47 0.89 9.84
CA VAL A 114 3.74 1.34 10.39
C VAL A 114 4.82 1.12 9.34
N VAL A 115 5.62 2.16 9.08
CA VAL A 115 6.76 2.11 8.18
C VAL A 115 7.99 2.50 8.97
N VAL A 116 9.05 1.69 8.88
CA VAL A 116 10.35 1.94 9.50
C VAL A 116 11.40 2.10 8.41
N TRP A 117 12.47 2.83 8.69
CA TRP A 117 13.63 2.94 7.81
C TRP A 117 14.90 3.30 8.59
N ASN A 118 16.04 3.11 7.95
CA ASN A 118 17.35 3.47 8.49
C ASN A 118 17.75 4.87 8.01
N GLU A 119 18.13 5.73 8.94
CA GLU A 119 18.81 6.99 8.65
C GLU A 119 20.32 6.72 8.67
N GLN A 120 20.87 6.39 7.49
CA GLN A 120 22.17 5.72 7.37
C GLN A 120 23.31 6.51 8.04
N GLN A 121 23.38 7.83 7.83
CA GLN A 121 24.43 8.68 8.37
C GLN A 121 24.24 8.98 9.86
N LYS A 122 23.00 8.93 10.36
CA LYS A 122 22.71 9.11 11.79
C LYS A 122 22.90 7.81 12.59
N GLY A 123 22.79 6.65 11.94
CA GLY A 123 22.88 5.34 12.58
C GLY A 123 21.67 5.02 13.46
N ILE A 124 20.50 5.58 13.13
CA ILE A 124 19.24 5.39 13.87
C ILE A 124 18.17 4.77 12.98
N VAL A 125 17.15 4.20 13.61
CA VAL A 125 15.93 3.75 12.94
C VAL A 125 14.82 4.74 13.25
N GLU A 126 14.27 5.33 12.21
CA GLU A 126 13.10 6.19 12.28
C GLU A 126 11.87 5.44 11.77
N TYR A 127 10.70 5.91 12.18
CA TYR A 127 9.43 5.35 11.75
C TYR A 127 8.34 6.40 11.63
N ARG A 128 7.31 6.05 10.86
CA ARG A 128 6.03 6.76 10.83
C ARG A 128 4.89 5.77 10.98
N ARG A 129 3.81 6.24 11.58
CA ARG A 129 2.56 5.50 11.74
C ARG A 129 1.41 6.24 11.08
N SER A 130 0.53 5.49 10.43
CA SER A 130 -0.79 5.92 10.04
C SER A 130 -1.82 5.11 10.84
N THR A 131 -2.91 5.77 11.22
CA THR A 131 -4.07 5.17 11.90
C THR A 131 -5.34 5.22 11.04
N ASN A 132 -5.20 5.61 9.77
CA ASN A 132 -6.31 5.79 8.82
C ASN A 132 -5.98 5.20 7.45
N GLY A 133 -5.37 4.01 7.43
CA GLY A 133 -5.09 3.25 6.20
C GLY A 133 -4.08 3.94 5.29
N GLY A 134 -3.16 4.73 5.86
CA GLY A 134 -2.15 5.46 5.10
C GLY A 134 -2.69 6.67 4.32
N LEU A 135 -3.85 7.22 4.70
CA LEU A 135 -4.35 8.51 4.21
C LEU A 135 -3.54 9.69 4.75
N SER A 136 -3.10 9.60 6.00
CA SER A 136 -2.19 10.55 6.63
C SER A 136 -1.23 9.85 7.56
N TRP A 137 -0.09 10.50 7.80
CA TRP A 137 0.96 9.99 8.65
C TRP A 137 1.20 10.91 9.82
N GLU A 138 1.41 10.32 10.99
CA GLU A 138 1.88 11.01 12.17
C GLU A 138 3.30 11.57 11.93
N PRO A 139 3.79 12.48 12.79
CA PRO A 139 5.18 12.93 12.75
C PRO A 139 6.16 11.76 12.81
N ILE A 140 7.36 11.97 12.25
CA ILE A 140 8.47 11.02 12.38
C ILE A 140 8.82 10.87 13.85
N ASP A 141 9.09 9.64 14.26
CA ASP A 141 9.59 9.30 15.57
C ASP A 141 10.76 8.30 15.44
N THR A 142 11.56 8.16 16.48
CA THR A 142 12.78 7.33 16.48
C THR A 142 12.60 6.15 17.42
N ILE A 143 13.07 4.98 17.01
CA ILE A 143 13.22 3.84 17.93
C ILE A 143 14.52 4.05 18.70
N ASP A 144 14.47 4.87 19.75
CA ASP A 144 15.59 5.02 20.68
C ASP A 144 15.50 3.96 21.80
N CYS A 145 16.62 3.29 22.06
CA CYS A 145 16.83 2.50 23.26
C CYS A 145 17.42 3.42 24.35
N SER A 146 16.65 4.37 24.86
CA SER A 146 17.05 5.05 26.09
C SER A 146 16.88 4.09 27.26
N PHE A 147 18.00 3.61 27.82
CA PHE A 147 18.07 2.92 29.10
C PHE A 147 18.02 3.92 30.26
#